data_AF-A0AAJ2F475-F1
#
_entry.id   AF-A0AAJ2F475-F1
#
_cell.length_a   1.000
_cell.length_b   1.000
_cell.length_c   1.000
_cell.angle_alpha   90.00
_cell.angle_beta   90.00
_cell.angle_gamma   90.00
#
_symmetry.space_group_name_H-M   'P 1'
#
loop_
_entity.id
_entity.type
_entity.pdbx_description
1 polymer ?
#
loop_
_entity_poly.entity_id
_entity_poly.type
_entity_poly.pdbx_seq_one_letter_code
_entity_poly.pdbx_strand_id
1 'polypeptide(L)' 'MSNYEYSTYSISINSEEPEWDELEEIDEKFLAETLNKAARNGWELVSIIPVVVKGTTVQIVITYKRTVLY' A
#
# COMPACT_ATOMS: atom_id res chain seq x y z
N MET A 1 -5.29 -0.30 -27.66
CA MET A 1 -4.39 -0.22 -26.48
C MET A 1 -5.22 0.32 -25.34
N SER A 2 -5.27 -0.37 -24.20
CA SER A 2 -5.96 0.14 -23.00
C SER A 2 -5.09 1.19 -22.34
N ASN A 3 -5.66 2.36 -22.02
CA ASN A 3 -4.96 3.41 -21.27
C ASN A 3 -5.17 3.20 -19.77
N TYR A 4 -4.07 3.17 -19.02
CA TYR A 4 -4.08 3.01 -17.57
C TYR A 4 -3.47 4.23 -16.90
N GLU A 5 -4.12 4.70 -15.84
CA GLU A 5 -3.54 5.63 -14.87
C GLU A 5 -3.00 4.83 -13.67
N TYR A 6 -1.86 5.26 -13.15
CA TYR A 6 -1.24 4.67 -11.97
C TYR A 6 -1.19 5.68 -10.83
N SER A 7 -1.37 5.21 -9.61
CA SER A 7 -1.24 6.02 -8.40
C SER A 7 -0.54 5.21 -7.31
N THR A 8 0.42 5.83 -6.63
CA THR A 8 1.23 5.19 -5.59
C THR A 8 1.04 5.92 -4.26
N TYR A 9 0.77 5.16 -3.21
CA TYR A 9 0.68 5.64 -1.83
C TYR A 9 1.79 5.01 -1.00
N SER A 10 2.38 5.79 -0.10
CA SER A 10 3.38 5.29 0.84
C SER A 10 2.97 5.52 2.28
N ILE A 11 3.02 4.47 3.09
CA ILE A 11 2.76 4.50 4.53
C ILE A 11 4.10 4.27 5.24
N SER A 12 4.42 5.06 6.25
CA SER A 12 5.64 4.86 7.06
C SER A 12 5.26 4.45 8.46
N ILE A 13 5.84 3.36 8.94
CA ILE A 13 5.59 2.77 10.25
C ILE A 13 6.93 2.79 10.98
N ASN A 14 6.97 3.35 12.18
CA ASN A 14 8.13 3.28 13.05
C ASN A 14 7.88 2.17 14.07
N SER A 15 8.76 1.19 14.14
CA SER A 15 8.73 0.10 15.13
C SER A 15 10.13 -0.02 15.74
N GLU A 16 10.27 0.07 17.06
CA GLU A 16 11.58 0.15 17.75
C GLU A 16 12.43 -1.12 17.59
N GLU A 17 11.82 -2.25 17.22
CA GLU A 17 12.47 -3.49 16.80
C GLU A 17 11.55 -4.18 15.78
N PRO A 18 11.80 -4.10 14.46
CA PRO A 18 10.92 -4.72 13.47
C PRO A 18 11.11 -6.24 13.46
N GLU A 19 10.57 -6.92 14.47
CA GLU A 19 10.29 -8.34 14.40
C GLU A 19 9.21 -8.55 13.33
N TRP A 20 9.33 -9.60 12.52
CA TRP A 20 8.31 -9.90 11.50
C TRP A 20 6.91 -10.04 12.10
N ASP A 21 6.84 -10.39 13.39
CA ASP A 21 5.61 -10.47 14.19
C ASP A 21 4.98 -9.08 14.45
N GLU A 22 5.76 -8.00 14.56
CA GLU A 22 5.22 -6.62 14.66
C GLU A 22 4.70 -6.10 13.31
N LEU A 23 5.17 -6.65 12.20
CA LEU A 23 4.60 -6.38 10.87
C LEU A 23 3.25 -7.09 10.68
N GLU A 24 2.94 -8.15 11.44
CA GLU A 24 1.59 -8.73 11.49
C GLU A 24 0.58 -7.76 12.13
N GLU A 25 1.05 -6.80 12.93
CA GLU A 25 0.25 -5.72 13.54
C GLU A 25 0.19 -4.43 12.69
N ILE A 26 0.59 -4.45 11.41
CA ILE A 26 0.13 -3.40 10.49
C ILE A 26 -1.39 -3.44 10.52
N ASP A 27 -2.02 -2.46 11.18
CA ASP A 27 -3.47 -2.39 11.44
C ASP A 27 -4.24 -2.91 10.21
N GLU A 28 -4.59 -4.20 10.24
CA GLU A 28 -5.10 -4.91 9.07
C GLU A 28 -6.37 -4.23 8.58
N LYS A 29 -7.07 -3.59 9.53
CA LYS A 29 -8.25 -2.78 9.28
C LYS A 29 -7.91 -1.52 8.49
N PHE A 30 -6.82 -0.82 8.81
CA PHE A 30 -6.35 0.33 8.04
C PHE A 30 -5.94 -0.06 6.61
N LEU A 31 -5.20 -1.16 6.46
CA LEU A 31 -4.82 -1.67 5.15
C LEU A 31 -6.06 -2.09 4.36
N ALA A 32 -6.99 -2.83 4.98
CA ALA A 32 -8.24 -3.25 4.37
C ALA A 32 -9.15 -2.07 4.00
N GLU A 33 -9.23 -1.03 4.83
CA GLU A 33 -9.99 0.19 4.52
C GLU A 33 -9.38 0.93 3.32
N THR A 34 -8.05 1.02 3.27
CA THR A 34 -7.33 1.67 2.16
C THR A 34 -7.54 0.91 0.85
N LEU A 35 -7.44 -0.43 0.89
CA LEU A 35 -7.70 -1.30 -0.26
C LEU A 35 -9.17 -1.23 -0.71
N ASN A 36 -10.12 -1.30 0.23
CA ASN A 36 -11.55 -1.22 -0.07
C ASN A 36 -11.94 0.15 -0.65
N LYS A 37 -11.36 1.24 -0.14
CA LYS A 37 -11.62 2.59 -0.65
C LYS A 37 -11.10 2.75 -2.08
N ALA A 38 -9.91 2.23 -2.39
CA ALA A 38 -9.38 2.24 -3.74
C ALA A 38 -10.27 1.43 -4.71
N ALA A 39 -10.64 0.20 -4.32
CA ALA A 39 -11.53 -0.66 -5.10
C ALA A 39 -12.89 -0.01 -5.38
N ARG A 40 -13.51 0.64 -4.38
CA ARG A 40 -14.78 1.39 -4.55
C ARG A 40 -14.68 2.56 -5.52
N ASN A 41 -13.48 3.12 -5.72
CA ASN A 41 -13.24 4.22 -6.66
C ASN A 41 -12.74 3.72 -8.03
N GLY A 42 -12.87 2.42 -8.33
CA GLY A 42 -12.46 1.84 -9.61
C GLY A 42 -10.95 1.67 -9.77
N TRP A 43 -10.20 1.75 -8.67
CA TRP A 43 -8.76 1.48 -8.65
C TRP A 43 -8.50 0.02 -8.31
N GLU A 44 -7.72 -0.65 -9.14
CA GLU A 44 -7.25 -2.02 -8.96
C GLU A 44 -5.90 -2.01 -8.25
N LEU A 45 -5.76 -2.83 -7.21
CA LEU A 45 -4.46 -3.05 -6.55
C LEU A 45 -3.49 -3.73 -7.52
N VAL A 46 -2.27 -3.20 -7.62
CA VAL A 46 -1.20 -3.77 -8.44
C VAL A 46 -0.16 -4.47 -7.58
N SER A 47 0.33 -3.78 -6.54
CA SER A 47 1.39 -4.32 -5.67
C SER A 47 1.41 -3.63 -4.32
N ILE A 48 1.84 -4.39 -3.31
CA ILE A 48 2.19 -3.90 -1.98
C ILE A 48 3.64 -4.33 -1.74
N ILE A 49 4.54 -3.37 -1.53
CA ILE A 49 5.96 -3.63 -1.33
C ILE A 49 6.38 -2.99 -0.01
N PRO A 50 6.73 -3.78 1.02
CA PRO A 50 7.39 -3.25 2.20
C PRO A 50 8.85 -2.93 1.86
N VAL A 51 9.28 -1.72 2.20
CA VAL A 51 10.63 -1.20 2.03
C VAL A 51 11.16 -0.87 3.41
N VAL A 52 12.19 -1.59 3.86
CA VAL A 52 12.88 -1.26 5.11
C VAL A 52 13.70 0.01 4.86
N VAL A 53 13.34 1.10 5.51
CA VAL A 53 14.05 2.39 5.41
C VAL A 53 14.94 2.51 6.63
N LYS A 54 16.24 2.75 6.41
CA LYS A 54 17.34 2.81 7.40
C LYS A 54 16.86 2.93 8.86
N GLY A 55 17.11 1.88 9.65
CA GLY A 55 16.74 1.81 11.06
C GLY A 55 15.48 0.98 11.28
N THR A 56 14.62 1.52 12.12
CA THR A 56 13.43 0.94 12.77
C THR A 56 12.14 1.24 11.98
N THR A 57 12.27 1.89 10.83
CA THR A 57 11.14 2.37 10.02
C THR A 57 10.87 1.44 8.83
N VAL A 58 9.64 0.96 8.71
CA VAL A 58 9.16 0.22 7.53
C VAL A 58 8.23 1.12 6.72
N GLN A 59 8.55 1.30 5.44
CA GLN A 59 7.71 2.02 4.50
C GLN A 59 6.96 1.03 3.60
N ILE A 60 5.63 1.04 3.63
CA ILE A 60 4.80 0.23 2.75
C ILE A 60 4.42 1.07 1.53
N VAL A 61 4.82 0.62 0.35
CA VAL A 61 4.46 1.24 -0.92
C VAL A 61 3.33 0.45 -1.56
N ILE A 62 2.18 1.09 -1.75
CA ILE A 62 0.99 0.50 -2.36
C ILE A 62 0.77 1.17 -3.72
N THR A 63 0.73 0.37 -4.78
CA THR A 63 0.50 0.86 -6.15
C THR A 63 -0.86 0.39 -6.65
N TYR A 64 -1.61 1.32 -7.25
CA TYR A 64 -2.90 1.10 -7.87
C TYR A 64 -2.85 1.46 -9.35
N LYS A 65 -3.76 0.86 -10.14
CA LYS A 65 -4.04 1.24 -11.51
C LYS A 65 -5.55 1.41 -11.73
N ARG A 66 -5.97 2.24 -12.68
CA ARG A 66 -7.35 2.24 -13.17
C ARG A 66 -7.38 2.39 -14.68
N THR A 67 -8.39 1.83 -15.32
CA THR A 67 -8.60 2.02 -16.76
C THR A 67 -9.26 3.38 -17.00
N VAL A 68 -8.74 4.16 -17.95
CA VAL A 68 -9.32 5.46 -18.32
C VAL A 68 -9.88 5.36 -19.74
N LEU A 69 -11.18 5.64 -19.87
CA LEU A 69 -11.86 5.74 -21.17
C LEU A 69 -11.75 7.20 -21.62
N TYR A 70 -11.03 7.45 -22.72
CA TYR A 70 -10.96 8.77 -23.36
C TYR A 70 -12.19 9.01 -24.25
#